data_AF-A0AAW4WCA2-F1
#
_entry.id   AF-A0AAW4WCA2-F1
#
_cell.length_a   1.000
_cell.length_b   1.000
_cell.length_c   1.000
_cell.angle_alpha   90.00
_cell.angle_beta   90.00
_cell.angle_gamma   90.00
#
_symmetry.space_group_name_H-M   'P 1'
#
loop_
_entity.id
_entity.type
_entity.pdbx_description
1 polymer ?
#
loop_
_entity_poly.entity_id
_entity_poly.type
_entity_poly.pdbx_seq_one_letter_code
_entity_poly.pdbx_strand_id
1 'polypeptide(L)' 'MIDFEEELKKFKPSLEVEEAEEAIYNQDLTDMTDILREMMKEARRQ' A
#
# COMPACT_ATOMS: atom_id res chain seq x y z
N MET A 1 3.10 -30.09 19.08
CA MET A 1 2.70 -28.72 19.48
C MET A 1 3.73 -27.80 18.87
N ILE A 2 3.30 -26.75 18.16
CA ILE A 2 4.25 -25.81 17.54
C ILE A 2 5.02 -25.06 18.65
N ASP A 3 6.32 -24.85 18.43
CA ASP A 3 7.17 -24.10 19.37
C ASP A 3 7.09 -22.61 19.02
N PHE A 4 6.32 -21.86 19.81
CA PHE A 4 6.10 -20.44 19.59
C PHE A 4 7.37 -19.59 19.77
N GLU A 5 8.35 -20.03 20.58
CA GLU A 5 9.60 -19.28 20.76
C GLU A 5 10.52 -19.41 19.55
N GLU A 6 10.59 -20.61 18.97
CA GLU A 6 11.36 -20.86 17.75
C GLU A 6 10.80 -20.11 16.53
N GLU A 7 9.47 -20.07 16.38
CA GLU A 7 8.82 -19.36 15.27
C GLU A 7 8.95 -17.84 15.40
N LEU A 8 8.86 -17.29 16.61
CA LEU A 8 9.11 -15.87 16.87
C LEU A 8 10.55 -15.45 16.57
N LYS A 9 11.53 -16.34 16.81
CA LYS A 9 12.95 -16.09 16.45
C LYS A 9 13.19 -16.13 14.95
N LYS A 10 12.43 -16.93 14.20
CA LYS A 10 12.47 -17.02 12.74
C LYS A 10 11.68 -15.90 12.06
N PHE A 11 10.79 -15.25 12.81
CA PHE A 11 10.03 -14.10 12.34
C PHE A 11 10.99 -12.96 12.02
N LYS A 12 11.29 -12.80 10.74
CA LYS A 12 12.00 -11.65 10.22
C LYS A 12 10.98 -10.75 9.58
N PRO A 13 10.88 -9.47 9.96
CA PRO A 13 10.12 -8.51 9.17
C PRO A 13 10.66 -8.57 7.74
N SER A 14 9.78 -8.82 6.79
CA SER A 14 10.13 -8.83 5.38
C SER A 14 10.34 -7.39 4.95
N LEU A 15 11.60 -6.96 4.85
CA LEU A 15 11.98 -5.60 4.43
C LEU A 15 11.29 -5.20 3.11
N GLU A 16 11.15 -6.15 2.18
CA GLU A 16 10.46 -5.95 0.90
C GLU A 16 8.96 -5.65 1.05
N VAL A 17 8.31 -6.18 2.10
CA VAL A 17 6.88 -5.94 2.37
C VAL A 17 6.70 -4.57 3.01
N GLU A 18 7.61 -4.19 3.91
CA GLU A 18 7.60 -2.87 4.56
C GLU A 18 7.85 -1.74 3.56
N GLU A 19 8.83 -1.90 2.66
CA GLU A 19 9.10 -0.96 1.56
C GLU A 19 7.93 -0.91 0.56
N ALA A 20 7.30 -2.04 0.25
CA ALA A 20 6.12 -2.08 -0.62
C ALA A 20 4.91 -1.39 0.03
N GLU A 21 4.69 -1.59 1.33
CA GLU A 21 3.62 -0.93 2.09
C GLU A 21 3.82 0.59 2.11
N GLU A 22 5.04 1.07 2.36
CA GLU A 22 5.35 2.50 2.33
C GLU A 22 5.18 3.09 0.92
N ALA A 23 5.58 2.38 -0.14
CA ALA A 23 5.41 2.84 -1.51
C ALA A 23 3.93 2.89 -1.94
N ILE A 24 3.10 1.95 -1.48
CA ILE A 24 1.65 1.95 -1.71
C ILE A 24 0.99 3.08 -0.91
N TYR A 25 1.30 3.22 0.38
CA TYR A 25 0.69 4.23 1.24
C TYR A 25 1.01 5.66 0.79
N ASN A 26 2.24 5.91 0.34
CA ASN A 26 2.64 7.21 -0.19
C ASN A 26 1.98 7.56 -1.55
N GLN A 27 1.34 6.59 -2.22
CA GLN A 27 0.60 6.82 -3.48
C GLN A 27 -0.87 7.23 -3.26
N ASP A 28 -1.46 7.06 -2.07
CA ASP A 28 -2.88 7.31 -1.82
C ASP A 28 -3.34 8.74 -2.19
N LEU A 29 -2.56 9.77 -1.83
CA LEU A 29 -2.89 11.16 -2.17
C LEU A 29 -2.82 11.40 -3.68
N THR A 30 -1.88 10.77 -4.37
CA THR A 30 -1.74 10.86 -5.83
C THR A 30 -2.93 10.20 -6.52
N ASP A 31 -3.35 9.02 -6.04
CA ASP A 31 -4.49 8.28 -6.58
C ASP A 31 -5.81 9.05 -6.43
N MET A 32 -6.05 9.64 -5.25
CA MET A 32 -7.22 10.49 -5.04
C MET A 32 -7.23 11.70 -5.98
N THR A 33 -6.07 12.32 -6.22
CA THR A 33 -6.00 13.46 -7.16
C THR A 33 -6.24 13.04 -8.60
N ASP A 34 -5.79 11.85 -9.01
CA ASP A 34 -6.01 11.31 -10.35
C ASP A 34 -7.49 10.94 -10.57
N ILE A 35 -8.15 10.31 -9.60
CA ILE A 35 -9.60 10.04 -9.63
C ILE A 35 -10.38 11.34 -9.82
N LEU A 36 -10.11 12.36 -8.99
CA LEU A 36 -10.77 13.67 -9.08
C LEU A 36 -10.53 14.33 -10.44
N ARG A 37 -9.31 14.19 -11.00
CA ARG A 37 -8.97 14.74 -12.31
C ARG A 37 -9.74 14.06 -13.43
N GLU A 38 -9.88 12.73 -13.39
CA GLU A 38 -10.66 11.99 -14.38
C GLU A 38 -12.15 12.33 -14.29
N MET A 39 -12.73 12.40 -13.09
CA MET A 39 -14.12 12.85 -12.89
C MET A 39 -14.36 14.26 -13.46
N MET A 40 -13.43 15.18 -13.25
CA MET A 40 -13.52 16.55 -13.79
C MET A 40 -13.37 16.60 -15.31
N LYS A 41 -12.60 15.70 -15.92
CA LYS A 41 -12.50 15.58 -17.39
C LYS A 41 -13.77 15.02 -17.99
N GLU A 42 -14.38 14.01 -17.38
CA GLU A 42 -15.66 13.44 -17.81
C GLU A 42 -16.78 14.47 -17.71
N ALA A 43 -16.84 15.23 -16.61
CA ALA A 43 -17.82 16.30 -16.43
C ALA A 43 -17.69 17.43 -17.47
N ARG A 44 -16.48 17.69 -18.01
CA ARG A 44 -16.24 18.69 -19.06
C ARG A 44 -16.52 18.18 -20.48
N ARG A 45 -16.70 16.86 -20.67
CA ARG A 45 -17.03 16.24 -21.96
C ARG A 45 -18.53 16.06 -22.19
N GLN A 46 -19.35 16.34 -21.17
CA GLN A 46 -20.81 16.47 -21.25
C GLN A 46 -21.19 17.93 -21.46
#